data_AF-A0A7S3FEY0-F1
#
_entry.id   AF-A0A7S3FEY0-F1
#
_cell.length_a   1.000
_cell.length_b   1.000
_cell.length_c   1.000
_cell.angle_alpha   90.00
_cell.angle_beta   90.00
_cell.angle_gamma   90.00
#
_symmetry.space_group_name_H-M   'P 1'
#
loop_
_entity.id
_entity.type
_entity.pdbx_description
1 polymer ?
#
loop_
_entity_poly.entity_id
_entity_poly.type
_entity_poly.pdbx_seq_one_letter_code
_entity_poly.pdbx_strand_id
1 'polypeptide(L)'
;EVSQTSQASGWCGHKIPRTTRARPRSGLCLKQSAATRAKAGAMHPHLSIHNNPACEEQIKALQACHEAAGYWGRLTGSCNDQKVMLDQCFRTQKKVVRKAKLETAREDRARWREICDRIDAQKRSGG
;
A
#
# COMPACT_ATOMS: atom_id res chain seq x y z
N GLU A 1 29.51 36.43 28.44
CA GLU A 1 29.51 34.95 28.53
C GLU A 1 28.39 34.39 27.68
N VAL A 2 28.74 33.45 26.81
CA VAL A 2 27.85 32.74 25.88
C VAL A 2 27.64 31.34 26.45
N SER A 3 26.41 30.94 26.74
CA SER A 3 26.01 29.54 27.03
C SER A 3 24.58 29.53 27.58
N GLN A 4 23.59 28.75 27.14
CA GLN A 4 23.54 27.59 26.26
C GLN A 4 22.12 27.55 25.66
N THR A 5 22.01 27.57 24.33
CA THR A 5 20.80 27.09 23.64
C THR A 5 20.82 25.56 23.71
N SER A 6 20.26 24.99 24.78
CA SER A 6 20.07 23.55 24.90
C SER A 6 18.95 23.13 23.96
N GLN A 7 19.33 22.80 22.73
CA GLN A 7 18.52 22.05 21.79
C GLN A 7 18.25 20.67 22.40
N ALA A 8 17.17 20.55 23.17
CA ALA A 8 16.62 19.25 23.51
C ALA A 8 15.97 18.69 22.23
N SER A 9 16.78 18.03 21.42
CA SER A 9 16.32 17.04 20.43
C SER A 9 15.68 15.88 21.18
N GLY A 10 14.52 16.13 21.77
CA GLY A 10 13.69 15.13 22.42
C GLY A 10 13.19 14.17 21.36
N TRP A 11 13.79 12.99 21.33
CA TRP A 11 13.27 11.84 20.60
C TRP A 11 11.82 11.59 21.03
N CYS A 12 10.85 12.01 20.22
CA CYS A 12 9.48 11.50 20.32
C CYS A 12 9.53 9.99 20.03
N GLY A 13 9.57 9.17 21.08
CA GLY A 13 9.67 7.71 21.04
C GLY A 13 8.46 7.01 20.40
N HIS A 14 7.47 7.74 19.91
CA HIS A 14 6.38 7.18 19.12
C HIS A 14 6.64 7.43 17.63
N LYS A 15 7.22 6.42 16.96
CA LYS A 15 7.25 6.38 15.48
C LYS A 15 5.82 6.61 15.01
N ILE A 16 5.57 7.71 14.30
CA ILE A 16 4.34 7.90 13.51
C ILE A 16 4.11 6.57 12.78
N PRO A 17 3.02 5.83 13.02
CA PRO A 17 2.84 4.50 12.48
C PRO A 17 2.68 4.62 10.96
N ARG A 18 3.82 4.58 10.27
CA ARG A 18 3.90 4.36 8.84
C ARG A 18 3.44 2.95 8.62
N THR A 19 2.17 2.83 8.27
CA THR A 19 1.51 1.56 7.94
C THR A 19 1.36 0.67 9.17
N THR A 20 0.21 0.74 9.83
CA THR A 20 -0.61 -0.45 10.04
C THR A 20 -1.97 0.04 10.50
N ARG A 21 -3.01 -0.50 9.88
CA ARG A 21 -4.34 -0.56 10.47
C ARG A 21 -4.22 -1.38 11.76
N ALA A 22 -3.81 -0.77 12.86
CA ALA A 22 -3.63 -1.45 14.14
C ALA A 22 -4.47 -0.73 15.19
N ARG A 23 -5.57 -1.38 15.59
CA ARG A 23 -6.33 -1.10 16.81
C ARG A 23 -5.39 -1.13 18.03
N PRO A 24 -5.66 -0.36 19.08
CA PRO A 24 -4.98 -0.57 20.35
C PRO A 24 -5.57 -1.84 20.98
N ARG A 25 -4.79 -2.92 21.04
CA ARG A 25 -4.97 -3.94 22.09
C ARG A 25 -3.68 -3.98 22.88
N SER A 26 -3.84 -3.69 24.17
CA SER A 26 -2.99 -4.05 25.30
C SER A 26 -1.84 -4.98 24.94
N GLY A 27 -0.63 -4.56 25.31
CA GLY A 27 0.65 -5.13 24.92
C GLY A 27 0.69 -6.65 24.88
N LEU A 28 1.20 -7.16 23.77
CA LEU A 28 2.10 -8.31 23.68
C LEU A 28 2.82 -8.10 22.34
N CYS A 29 4.13 -7.82 22.40
CA CYS A 29 4.99 -7.71 21.22
C CYS A 29 5.14 -9.11 20.61
N LEU A 30 4.17 -9.53 19.79
CA LEU A 30 4.35 -10.68 18.93
C LEU A 30 5.37 -10.26 17.87
N LYS A 31 6.56 -10.83 17.94
CA LYS A 31 7.60 -10.72 16.92
C LYS A 31 6.98 -11.15 15.60
N GLN A 32 6.53 -10.19 14.79
CA GLN A 32 6.19 -10.46 13.41
C GLN A 32 7.52 -10.62 12.69
N SER A 33 7.99 -11.86 12.71
CA SER A 33 9.02 -12.36 11.82
C SER A 33 8.67 -11.86 10.42
N ALA A 34 9.62 -11.16 9.81
CA ALA A 34 9.58 -10.80 8.41
C ALA A 34 9.56 -12.10 7.59
N ALA A 35 8.38 -12.69 7.41
CA ALA A 35 8.15 -13.67 6.39
C ALA A 35 8.23 -12.90 5.07
N THR A 36 9.43 -12.94 4.51
CA THR A 36 9.75 -12.67 3.12
C THR A 36 8.55 -12.99 2.24
N ARG A 37 8.03 -11.97 1.57
CA ARG A 37 6.96 -12.09 0.58
C ARG A 37 7.48 -12.93 -0.58
N ALA A 38 7.43 -14.25 -0.46
CA ALA A 38 7.69 -15.17 -1.55
C ALA A 38 6.58 -14.98 -2.58
N LYS A 39 6.90 -14.27 -3.66
CA LYS A 39 6.10 -14.30 -4.88
C LYS A 39 6.96 -14.96 -5.95
N ALA A 40 7.00 -16.29 -5.91
CA ALA A 40 7.66 -17.12 -6.90
C ALA A 40 6.61 -18.04 -7.55
N GLY A 41 6.56 -18.03 -8.89
CA GLY A 41 5.90 -19.05 -9.69
C GLY A 41 4.51 -18.69 -10.24
N ALA A 42 4.46 -18.47 -11.56
CA ALA A 42 3.29 -18.46 -12.43
C ALA A 42 2.27 -17.31 -12.27
N MET A 43 1.81 -16.83 -13.42
CA MET A 43 0.76 -15.82 -13.59
C MET A 43 -0.41 -16.02 -12.61
N HIS A 44 -0.57 -15.10 -11.64
CA HIS A 44 -1.61 -15.15 -10.61
C HIS A 44 -3.01 -15.21 -11.27
N PRO A 45 -3.76 -16.33 -11.14
CA PRO A 45 -4.99 -16.56 -11.90
C PRO A 45 -6.18 -15.69 -11.47
N HIS A 46 -6.05 -14.87 -10.42
CA HIS A 46 -7.14 -14.00 -9.97
C HIS A 46 -6.95 -12.56 -10.48
N LEU A 47 -7.24 -12.34 -11.76
CA LEU A 47 -7.61 -11.02 -12.27
C LEU A 47 -9.11 -10.83 -12.02
N SER A 48 -9.47 -10.42 -10.80
CA SER A 48 -10.88 -10.20 -10.46
C SER A 48 -11.36 -8.87 -11.02
N ILE A 49 -12.35 -8.94 -11.92
CA ILE A 49 -13.10 -7.80 -12.48
C ILE A 49 -13.62 -6.90 -11.36
N HIS A 50 -14.07 -7.49 -10.26
CA HIS A 50 -14.57 -6.79 -9.07
C HIS A 50 -13.62 -5.71 -8.51
N ASN A 51 -12.30 -5.92 -8.61
CA ASN A 51 -11.32 -4.95 -8.09
C ASN A 51 -10.93 -3.88 -9.12
N ASN A 52 -11.28 -4.08 -10.39
CA ASN A 52 -10.85 -3.24 -11.50
C ASN A 52 -11.99 -3.01 -12.52
N PRO A 53 -13.11 -2.40 -12.10
CA PRO A 53 -14.27 -2.21 -12.97
C PRO A 53 -13.95 -1.37 -14.22
N ALA A 54 -12.98 -0.44 -14.12
CA ALA A 54 -12.57 0.40 -15.25
C ALA A 54 -11.75 -0.34 -16.33
N CYS A 55 -11.29 -1.57 -16.07
CA CYS A 55 -10.47 -2.35 -16.99
C CYS A 55 -11.14 -3.67 -17.41
N GLU A 56 -12.45 -3.80 -17.23
CA GLU A 56 -13.18 -5.05 -17.48
C GLU A 56 -13.05 -5.54 -18.92
N GLU A 57 -13.14 -4.63 -19.89
CA GLU A 57 -13.03 -4.97 -21.32
C GLU A 57 -11.68 -5.58 -21.67
N GLN A 58 -10.59 -5.01 -21.14
CA GLN A 58 -9.23 -5.50 -21.38
C GLN A 58 -8.98 -6.84 -20.68
N ILE A 59 -9.64 -7.09 -19.54
CA ILE A 59 -9.59 -8.38 -18.84
C ILE A 59 -10.29 -9.45 -19.69
N LYS A 60 -11.50 -9.17 -20.19
CA LYS A 60 -12.25 -10.09 -21.06
C LYS A 60 -11.50 -10.39 -22.36
N ALA A 61 -10.88 -9.39 -22.97
CA ALA A 61 -10.07 -9.58 -24.18
C ALA A 61 -8.88 -10.53 -23.96
N LEU A 62 -8.21 -10.41 -22.81
CA LEU A 62 -7.11 -11.31 -22.46
C LEU A 62 -7.62 -12.74 -22.14
N GLN A 63 -8.76 -12.86 -21.47
CA GLN A 63 -9.40 -14.16 -21.19
C GLN A 63 -9.80 -14.87 -22.49
N ALA A 64 -10.46 -14.17 -23.41
CA ALA A 64 -10.83 -14.70 -24.72
C ALA A 64 -9.60 -15.17 -25.52
N CYS A 65 -8.49 -14.43 -25.46
CA CYS A 65 -7.25 -14.86 -26.12
C CYS A 65 -6.65 -16.12 -25.49
N HIS A 66 -6.66 -16.22 -24.16
CA HIS A 66 -6.20 -17.44 -23.48
C HIS A 66 -7.09 -18.66 -23.76
N GLU A 67 -8.41 -18.46 -23.92
CA GLU A 67 -9.36 -19.52 -24.30
C GLU A 67 -9.11 -19.99 -25.74
N ALA A 68 -8.89 -19.05 -26.67
CA ALA A 68 -8.66 -19.37 -28.08
C ALA A 68 -7.27 -20.00 -28.35
N ALA A 69 -6.22 -19.51 -27.71
CA ALA A 69 -4.84 -19.93 -27.97
C ALA A 69 -4.40 -21.18 -27.18
N GLY A 70 -5.18 -21.57 -26.17
CA GLY A 70 -4.90 -22.72 -25.32
C GLY A 70 -3.64 -22.57 -24.46
N TYR A 71 -3.21 -23.67 -23.84
CA TYR A 71 -2.08 -23.68 -22.91
C TYR A 71 -0.75 -23.27 -23.56
N TRP A 72 -0.50 -23.75 -24.79
CA TRP A 72 0.74 -23.47 -25.51
C TRP A 72 0.81 -22.03 -26.02
N GLY A 73 -0.29 -21.45 -26.52
CA GLY A 73 -0.32 -20.05 -26.96
C GLY A 73 -0.06 -19.04 -25.83
N ARG A 74 -0.54 -19.35 -24.62
CA ARG A 74 -0.24 -18.55 -23.42
C ARG A 74 1.26 -18.52 -23.09
N LEU A 75 1.98 -19.61 -23.34
CA LEU A 75 3.40 -19.74 -23.02
C LEU A 75 4.30 -19.15 -24.11
N THR A 76 3.87 -19.20 -25.38
CA THR A 76 4.63 -18.69 -26.52
C THR A 76 4.43 -17.19 -26.76
N GLY A 77 3.52 -16.54 -26.02
CA GLY A 77 3.32 -15.08 -26.08
C GLY A 77 2.35 -14.61 -27.17
N SER A 78 1.46 -15.49 -27.65
CA SER A 78 0.48 -15.14 -28.70
C SER A 78 -0.54 -14.09 -28.26
N CYS A 79 -0.69 -13.85 -26.95
CA CYS A 79 -1.65 -12.91 -26.36
C CYS A 79 -0.98 -11.64 -25.78
N ASN A 80 0.22 -11.29 -26.25
CA ASN A 80 0.98 -10.18 -25.69
C ASN A 80 0.32 -8.81 -25.94
N ASP A 81 -0.36 -8.61 -27.06
CA ASP A 81 -0.99 -7.33 -27.37
C ASP A 81 -2.14 -7.00 -26.39
N GLN A 82 -3.00 -7.98 -26.14
CA GLN A 82 -4.09 -7.89 -25.16
C GLN A 82 -3.53 -7.67 -23.76
N LYS A 83 -2.41 -8.33 -23.43
CA LYS A 83 -1.71 -8.15 -22.16
C LYS A 83 -1.17 -6.72 -22.01
N VAL A 84 -0.56 -6.15 -23.06
CA VAL A 84 -0.01 -4.79 -23.03
C VAL A 84 -1.11 -3.76 -22.82
N MET A 85 -2.25 -3.91 -23.51
CA MET A 85 -3.42 -3.04 -23.31
C MET A 85 -3.95 -3.10 -21.88
N LEU A 86 -4.03 -4.30 -21.30
CA LEU A 86 -4.46 -4.50 -19.92
C LEU A 86 -3.49 -3.88 -18.91
N ASP A 87 -2.18 -4.05 -19.12
CA ASP A 87 -1.15 -3.46 -18.27
C ASP A 87 -1.19 -1.93 -18.30
N GLN A 88 -1.48 -1.33 -19.46
CA GLN A 88 -1.67 0.11 -19.57
C GLN A 88 -2.89 0.59 -18.78
N CYS A 89 -4.02 -0.11 -18.89
CA CYS A 89 -5.21 0.21 -18.12
C CYS A 89 -4.95 0.16 -16.61
N PHE A 90 -4.33 -0.91 -16.11
CA PHE A 90 -4.00 -1.04 -14.69
C PHE A 90 -3.01 0.01 -14.20
N ARG A 91 -2.05 0.44 -15.03
CA ARG A 91 -1.15 1.54 -14.68
C ARG A 91 -1.92 2.83 -14.47
N THR A 92 -2.86 3.14 -15.35
CA THR A 92 -3.70 4.34 -15.25
C THR A 92 -4.60 4.28 -14.02
N GLN A 93 -5.30 3.16 -13.82
CA GLN A 93 -6.17 2.97 -12.65
C GLN A 93 -5.39 3.08 -11.33
N LYS A 94 -4.20 2.45 -11.25
CA LYS A 94 -3.34 2.56 -10.06
C LYS A 94 -2.89 3.99 -9.80
N LYS A 95 -2.58 4.78 -10.83
CA LYS A 95 -2.22 6.20 -10.68
C LYS A 95 -3.38 6.99 -10.06
N VAL A 96 -4.60 6.77 -10.52
CA VAL A 96 -5.81 7.44 -9.99
C VAL A 96 -6.04 7.06 -8.53
N VAL A 97 -6.10 5.76 -8.22
CA VAL A 97 -6.32 5.28 -6.85
C VAL A 97 -5.21 5.76 -5.91
N ARG A 98 -3.95 5.73 -6.36
CA ARG A 98 -2.81 6.23 -5.57
C ARG A 98 -2.96 7.70 -5.24
N LYS A 99 -3.40 8.54 -6.18
CA LYS A 99 -3.63 9.98 -5.91
C LYS A 99 -4.71 10.17 -4.85
N ALA A 100 -5.85 9.48 -4.98
CA ALA A 100 -6.93 9.56 -3.99
C ALA A 100 -6.46 9.11 -2.59
N LYS A 101 -5.70 8.00 -2.51
CA LYS A 101 -5.16 7.50 -1.24
C LYS A 101 -4.06 8.38 -0.65
N LEU A 102 -3.36 9.16 -1.48
CA LEU A 102 -2.33 10.09 -1.02
C LEU A 102 -2.97 11.20 -0.19
N GLU A 103 -4.08 11.78 -0.65
CA GLU A 103 -4.76 12.85 0.08
C GLU A 103 -5.32 12.35 1.41
N THR A 104 -6.04 11.22 1.41
CA THR A 104 -6.53 10.62 2.67
C THR A 104 -5.38 10.30 3.63
N ALA A 105 -4.24 9.82 3.10
CA ALA A 105 -3.07 9.55 3.92
C ALA A 105 -2.41 10.82 4.48
N ARG A 106 -2.53 11.98 3.83
CA ARG A 106 -2.03 13.26 4.35
C ARG A 106 -2.90 13.74 5.51
N GLU A 107 -4.22 13.69 5.34
CA GLU A 107 -5.20 14.04 6.37
C GLU A 107 -5.05 13.14 7.60
N ASP A 108 -4.97 11.83 7.39
CA ASP A 108 -4.75 10.87 8.48
C ASP A 108 -3.44 11.18 9.21
N ARG A 109 -2.35 11.46 8.49
CA ARG A 109 -1.06 11.83 9.10
C ARG A 109 -1.14 13.13 9.90
N ALA A 110 -1.88 14.13 9.43
CA ALA A 110 -2.09 15.37 10.17
C ALA A 110 -2.83 15.10 11.48
N ARG A 111 -3.97 14.40 11.41
CA ARG A 111 -4.77 14.00 12.56
C ARG A 111 -3.97 13.21 13.59
N TRP A 112 -3.19 12.23 13.13
CA TRP A 112 -2.38 11.41 14.03
C TRP A 112 -1.26 12.20 14.70
N ARG A 113 -0.65 13.16 13.99
CA ARG A 113 0.36 14.07 14.59
C ARG A 113 -0.25 14.88 15.71
N GLU A 114 -1.39 15.52 15.50
CA GLU A 114 -2.10 16.30 16.52
C GLU A 114 -2.44 15.45 17.76
N ILE A 115 -2.90 14.21 17.55
CA ILE A 115 -3.20 13.29 18.65
C ILE A 115 -1.93 12.94 19.44
N CYS A 116 -0.82 12.64 18.75
CA CYS A 116 0.46 12.35 19.39
C CYS A 116 0.97 13.56 20.19
N ASP A 117 0.95 14.75 19.59
CA ASP A 117 1.41 15.99 20.23
C ASP A 117 0.59 16.30 21.50
N ARG A 118 -0.73 16.08 21.46
CA ARG A 118 -1.61 16.24 22.62
C ARG A 118 -1.26 15.26 23.73
N ILE A 119 -1.03 13.98 23.40
CA ILE A 119 -0.64 12.96 24.39
C ILE A 119 0.72 13.31 25.00
N ASP A 120 1.66 13.79 24.20
CA ASP A 120 2.99 14.18 24.67
C ASP A 120 2.94 15.47 25.52
N ALA A 121 2.00 16.38 25.28
CA ALA A 121 1.74 17.52 26.17
C ALA A 121 1.16 17.07 27.52
N GLN A 122 0.14 16.19 27.51
CA GLN A 122 -0.45 15.67 28.76
C GLN A 122 0.58 14.94 29.63
N LYS A 123 1.46 14.14 29.03
CA LYS A 123 2.55 13.47 29.76
C LYS A 123 3.53 14.45 30.40
N ARG A 124 3.82 15.58 29.75
CA ARG A 124 4.72 16.62 30.29
C ARG A 124 4.10 17.41 31.45
N SER A 125 2.78 17.54 31.51
CA SER A 125 2.08 18.24 32.60
C SER A 125 1.74 17.35 33.81
N GLY A 126 1.73 16.02 33.62
CA GLY A 126 1.30 15.04 34.63
C GLY A 126 2.43 14.28 35.32
N GLY A 127 3.69 14.69 35.15
CA GLY A 127 4.86 14.16 35.84
C GLY A 127 5.64 15.28 36.51
#